data_AF-A0A968LC17-F1
#
_entry.id   AF-A0A968LC17-F1
#
_cell.length_a   1.000
_cell.length_b   1.000
_cell.length_c   1.000
_cell.angle_alpha   90.00
_cell.angle_beta   90.00
_cell.angle_gamma   90.00
#
_symmetry.space_group_name_H-M   'P 1'
#
loop_
_entity.id
_entity.type
_entity.pdbx_description
1 polymer ?
#
loop_
_entity_poly.entity_id
_entity_poly.type
_entity_poly.pdbx_seq_one_letter_code
_entity_poly.pdbx_strand_id
1 'polypeptide(L)'
;MNSQFRGALKLAQALKQRPTQAGFTLLESLVAIVAITFVTVSITPPIFISVATRFQSQKAEQASYLAQGQVDKVRVIVERGGKFKEEPEKYLPAQAGVSATQIVNAPAPSSAANYLDSSNNNCNPKYDGEQIPATQALPVDINGDCEIDFYVQVFRSQNVTSGPGQNTETLGSVTYPASFVMGVRVYGVAAKAGFGSLSTKPSDLLFTSGEGSMRTRPLAVLYTTVAQGDFIRSFDRIDGLQNQ
;
A
#
# COMPACT_ATOMS: atom_id res chain seq x y z
N MET A 1 -75.23 -46.79 -38.64
CA MET A 1 -73.97 -47.50 -38.35
C MET A 1 -72.82 -46.53 -38.57
N ASN A 2 -72.20 -45.95 -37.53
CA ASN A 2 -70.87 -45.26 -37.60
C ASN A 2 -70.45 -44.48 -36.31
N SER A 3 -71.01 -44.76 -35.12
CA SER A 3 -70.58 -44.06 -33.88
C SER A 3 -69.67 -44.85 -32.95
N GLN A 4 -69.43 -46.15 -33.19
CA GLN A 4 -68.64 -46.99 -32.26
C GLN A 4 -67.12 -47.03 -32.52
N PHE A 5 -66.64 -46.53 -33.66
CA PHE A 5 -65.21 -46.62 -34.02
C PHE A 5 -64.32 -45.49 -33.46
N ARG A 6 -64.90 -44.42 -32.90
CA ARG A 6 -64.13 -43.26 -32.40
C ARG A 6 -63.65 -43.40 -30.95
N GLY A 7 -64.23 -44.32 -30.17
CA GLY A 7 -63.83 -44.57 -28.78
C GLY A 7 -62.52 -45.38 -28.67
N ALA A 8 -62.33 -46.34 -29.57
CA ALA A 8 -61.16 -47.24 -29.53
C ALA A 8 -59.84 -46.53 -29.92
N LEU A 9 -59.90 -45.50 -30.76
CA LEU A 9 -58.70 -44.78 -31.21
C LEU A 9 -58.12 -43.84 -30.13
N LYS A 10 -58.98 -43.27 -29.26
CA LYS A 10 -58.53 -42.41 -28.15
C LYS A 10 -57.91 -43.22 -26.99
N LEU A 11 -58.34 -44.46 -26.79
CA LEU A 11 -57.73 -45.38 -25.81
C LEU A 11 -56.36 -45.89 -26.29
N ALA A 12 -56.18 -46.11 -27.60
CA ALA A 12 -54.88 -46.50 -28.16
C ALA A 12 -53.83 -45.37 -28.14
N GLN A 13 -54.24 -44.11 -28.23
CA GLN A 13 -53.33 -42.96 -28.11
C GLN A 13 -52.98 -42.59 -26.66
N ALA A 14 -53.86 -42.88 -25.69
CA ALA A 14 -53.58 -42.64 -24.27
C ALA A 14 -52.59 -43.64 -23.65
N LEU A 15 -52.36 -44.80 -24.30
CA LEU A 15 -51.43 -45.83 -23.82
C LEU A 15 -49.99 -45.67 -24.37
N LYS A 16 -49.73 -44.67 -25.22
CA LYS A 16 -48.42 -44.42 -25.82
C LYS A 16 -47.75 -43.15 -25.32
N GLN A 17 -47.90 -42.85 -24.03
CA GLN A 17 -46.94 -42.06 -23.29
C GLN A 17 -46.69 -42.77 -21.96
N ARG A 18 -45.93 -43.88 -22.04
CA ARG A 18 -45.14 -44.25 -20.87
C ARG A 18 -44.13 -43.12 -20.71
N PRO A 19 -44.12 -42.36 -19.60
CA PRO A 19 -42.92 -41.63 -19.27
C PRO A 19 -41.85 -42.70 -19.19
N THR A 20 -40.89 -42.67 -20.11
CA THR A 20 -39.60 -43.32 -19.91
C THR A 20 -39.03 -42.62 -18.68
N GLN A 21 -39.41 -43.10 -17.50
CA GLN A 21 -38.65 -42.97 -16.29
C GLN A 21 -37.36 -43.75 -16.57
N ALA A 22 -36.47 -43.12 -17.34
CA ALA A 22 -35.06 -43.41 -17.35
C ALA A 22 -34.61 -43.09 -15.93
N GLY A 23 -34.72 -44.10 -15.07
CA GLY A 23 -34.30 -44.00 -13.70
C GLY A 23 -32.83 -43.60 -13.71
N PHE A 24 -32.51 -42.59 -12.92
CA PHE A 24 -31.16 -42.12 -12.60
C PHE A 24 -30.19 -43.30 -12.54
N THR A 25 -29.49 -43.56 -13.63
CA THR A 25 -28.50 -44.65 -13.64
C THR A 25 -27.29 -44.16 -12.87
N LEU A 26 -26.66 -45.04 -12.07
CA LEU A 26 -25.42 -44.71 -11.34
C LEU A 26 -24.32 -44.16 -12.28
N LEU A 27 -24.37 -44.51 -13.57
CA LEU A 27 -23.47 -44.01 -14.59
C LEU A 27 -23.75 -42.54 -14.94
N GLU A 28 -25.01 -42.15 -15.06
CA GLU A 28 -25.41 -40.76 -15.36
C GLU A 28 -25.05 -39.83 -14.20
N SER A 29 -25.25 -40.25 -12.96
CA SER A 29 -24.81 -39.49 -11.78
C SER A 29 -23.28 -39.42 -11.68
N LEU A 30 -22.55 -40.47 -12.04
CA LEU A 30 -21.08 -40.46 -12.14
C LEU A 30 -20.61 -39.43 -13.19
N VAL A 31 -21.16 -39.48 -14.40
CA VAL A 31 -20.80 -38.56 -15.48
C VAL A 31 -21.16 -37.12 -15.12
N ALA A 32 -22.30 -36.90 -14.46
CA ALA A 32 -22.68 -35.58 -13.97
C ALA A 32 -21.68 -35.04 -12.94
N ILE A 33 -21.22 -35.85 -11.99
CA ILE A 33 -20.20 -35.44 -11.02
C ILE A 33 -18.89 -35.10 -11.74
N VAL A 34 -18.44 -35.92 -12.69
CA VAL A 34 -17.21 -35.65 -13.47
C VAL A 34 -17.34 -34.38 -14.31
N ALA A 35 -18.49 -34.13 -14.93
CA ALA A 35 -18.73 -32.92 -15.70
C ALA A 35 -18.73 -31.67 -14.79
N ILE A 36 -19.36 -31.76 -13.61
CA ILE A 36 -19.38 -30.66 -12.64
C ILE A 36 -17.96 -30.39 -12.12
N THR A 37 -17.15 -31.40 -11.81
CA THR A 37 -15.77 -31.18 -11.34
C THR A 37 -14.89 -30.58 -12.43
N PHE A 38 -15.07 -30.97 -13.69
CA PHE A 38 -14.33 -30.36 -14.80
C PHE A 38 -14.67 -28.88 -14.98
N VAL A 39 -15.97 -28.55 -14.90
CA VAL A 39 -16.45 -27.17 -14.99
C VAL A 39 -15.95 -26.34 -13.80
N THR A 40 -16.01 -26.85 -12.58
CA THR A 40 -15.53 -26.11 -11.40
C THR A 40 -14.03 -25.86 -11.46
N VAL A 41 -13.23 -26.88 -11.77
CA VAL A 41 -11.76 -26.75 -11.91
C VAL A 41 -11.39 -25.76 -13.02
N SER A 42 -12.19 -25.66 -14.09
CA SER A 42 -11.94 -24.72 -15.18
C SER A 42 -12.25 -23.26 -14.81
N ILE A 43 -13.22 -23.03 -13.92
CA ILE A 43 -13.66 -21.67 -13.52
C ILE A 43 -12.91 -21.15 -12.28
N THR A 44 -12.37 -22.03 -11.43
CA THR A 44 -11.66 -21.60 -10.20
C THR A 44 -10.43 -20.72 -10.45
N PRO A 45 -9.50 -21.03 -11.38
CA PRO A 45 -8.29 -20.24 -11.58
C PRO A 45 -8.53 -18.75 -11.89
N PRO A 46 -9.41 -18.35 -12.83
CA PRO A 46 -9.62 -16.94 -13.13
C PRO A 46 -10.27 -16.17 -11.96
N ILE A 47 -11.12 -16.81 -11.16
CA ILE A 47 -11.72 -16.17 -9.97
C ILE A 47 -10.64 -15.86 -8.94
N PHE A 48 -9.77 -16.83 -8.63
CA PHE A 48 -8.71 -16.66 -7.65
C PHE A 48 -7.76 -15.53 -8.04
N ILE A 49 -7.36 -15.48 -9.31
CA ILE A 49 -6.49 -14.45 -9.86
C ILE A 49 -7.14 -13.06 -9.77
N SER A 50 -8.44 -12.95 -10.08
CA SER A 50 -9.19 -11.68 -9.98
C SER A 50 -9.24 -11.16 -8.55
N VAL A 51 -9.51 -12.02 -7.57
CA VAL A 51 -9.55 -11.66 -6.14
C VAL A 51 -8.16 -11.23 -5.66
N ALA A 52 -7.11 -11.97 -6.02
CA ALA A 52 -5.74 -11.64 -5.65
C ALA A 52 -5.32 -10.25 -6.17
N THR A 53 -5.65 -9.95 -7.44
CA THR A 53 -5.35 -8.66 -8.05
C THR A 53 -6.07 -7.52 -7.32
N ARG A 54 -7.37 -7.70 -6.99
CA ARG A 54 -8.14 -6.69 -6.27
C ARG A 54 -7.56 -6.41 -4.89
N PHE A 55 -7.17 -7.45 -4.15
CA PHE A 55 -6.57 -7.31 -2.83
C PHE A 55 -5.23 -6.57 -2.89
N GLN A 56 -4.39 -6.90 -3.88
CA GLN A 56 -3.12 -6.21 -4.10
C GLN A 56 -3.34 -4.73 -4.45
N SER A 57 -4.31 -4.42 -5.32
CA SER A 57 -4.66 -3.03 -5.65
C SER A 57 -5.14 -2.25 -4.43
N GLN A 58 -6.00 -2.85 -3.59
CA GLN A 58 -6.46 -2.22 -2.35
C GLN A 58 -5.32 -1.93 -1.38
N LYS A 59 -4.37 -2.86 -1.21
CA LYS A 59 -3.19 -2.65 -0.37
C LYS A 59 -2.27 -1.56 -0.89
N ALA A 60 -2.07 -1.49 -2.21
CA ALA A 60 -1.27 -0.43 -2.82
C ALA A 60 -1.93 0.95 -2.66
N GLU A 61 -3.27 1.01 -2.76
CA GLU A 61 -4.03 2.24 -2.54
C GLU A 61 -3.93 2.71 -1.08
N GLN A 62 -4.13 1.82 -0.11
CA GLN A 62 -3.96 2.12 1.32
C GLN A 62 -2.53 2.61 1.63
N ALA A 63 -1.52 1.96 1.08
CA ALA A 63 -0.13 2.39 1.22
C ALA A 63 0.10 3.79 0.66
N SER A 64 -0.57 4.15 -0.44
CA SER A 64 -0.46 5.48 -1.05
C SER A 64 -1.12 6.56 -0.18
N TYR A 65 -2.31 6.30 0.37
CA TYR A 65 -2.94 7.22 1.33
C TYR A 65 -2.12 7.38 2.60
N LEU A 66 -1.52 6.29 3.10
CA LEU A 66 -0.64 6.35 4.25
C LEU A 66 0.60 7.20 3.97
N ALA A 67 1.21 7.07 2.78
CA ALA A 67 2.36 7.88 2.40
C ALA A 67 2.01 9.38 2.35
N GLN A 68 0.86 9.73 1.77
CA GLN A 68 0.36 11.11 1.73
C GLN A 68 0.08 11.65 3.14
N GLY A 69 -0.56 10.86 4.01
CA GLY A 69 -0.82 11.26 5.39
C GLY A 69 0.46 11.60 6.17
N GLN A 70 1.58 10.91 5.89
CA GLN A 70 2.87 11.24 6.51
C GLN A 70 3.47 12.54 5.97
N VAL A 71 3.27 12.83 4.67
CA VAL A 71 3.61 14.13 4.10
C VAL A 71 2.83 15.25 4.79
N ASP A 72 1.52 15.07 4.94
CA ASP A 72 0.65 16.07 5.55
C ASP A 72 0.99 16.28 7.02
N LYS A 73 1.28 15.21 7.77
CA LYS A 73 1.79 15.30 9.16
C LYS A 73 3.03 16.20 9.24
N VAL A 74 4.03 15.97 8.38
CA VAL A 74 5.27 16.77 8.38
C VAL A 74 5.00 18.21 7.92
N ARG A 75 4.16 18.41 6.90
CA ARG A 75 3.77 19.75 6.45
C ARG A 75 3.11 20.55 7.57
N VAL A 76 2.17 19.95 8.31
CA VAL A 76 1.52 20.59 9.45
C VAL A 76 2.52 20.94 10.55
N ILE A 77 3.51 20.08 10.83
CA ILE A 77 4.57 20.36 11.80
C ILE A 77 5.41 21.58 11.37
N VAL A 78 5.78 21.65 10.09
CA VAL A 78 6.58 22.75 9.52
C VAL A 78 5.78 24.06 9.49
N GLU A 79 4.51 24.02 9.09
CA GLU A 79 3.65 25.21 8.98
C GLU A 79 3.27 25.77 10.35
N ARG A 80 2.85 24.92 11.29
CA ARG A 80 2.45 25.37 12.63
C ARG A 80 3.65 25.82 13.47
N GLY A 81 4.83 25.28 13.18
CA GLY A 81 6.09 25.74 13.76
C GLY A 81 6.11 25.77 15.29
N GLY A 82 5.38 24.87 15.96
CA GLY A 82 5.33 24.77 17.42
C GLY A 82 6.63 24.18 17.99
N LYS A 83 6.54 23.00 18.61
CA LYS A 83 7.70 22.27 19.20
C LYS A 83 8.88 22.05 18.23
N PHE A 84 8.63 22.10 16.93
CA PHE A 84 9.66 22.05 15.88
C PHE A 84 10.61 23.27 15.89
N LYS A 85 10.14 24.48 16.23
CA LYS A 85 11.02 25.67 16.27
C LYS A 85 12.03 25.61 17.41
N GLU A 86 11.72 24.86 18.46
CA GLU A 86 12.59 24.66 19.62
C GLU A 86 13.55 23.49 19.40
N GLU A 87 13.03 22.36 18.88
CA GLU A 87 13.79 21.12 18.70
C GLU A 87 13.57 20.52 17.29
N PRO A 88 14.12 21.15 16.23
CA PRO A 88 13.83 20.75 14.86
C PRO A 88 14.32 19.33 14.53
N GLU A 89 15.42 18.92 15.15
CA GLU A 89 16.00 17.59 14.98
C GLU A 89 15.15 16.49 15.61
N LYS A 90 14.29 16.83 16.58
CA LYS A 90 13.44 15.86 17.26
C LYS A 90 12.16 15.54 16.49
N TYR A 91 11.61 16.49 15.74
CA TYR A 91 10.28 16.34 15.12
C TYR A 91 10.29 16.30 13.59
N LEU A 92 11.39 16.70 12.94
CA LEU A 92 11.53 16.47 11.50
C LEU A 92 11.93 15.03 11.21
N PRO A 93 11.62 14.53 10.01
CA PRO A 93 12.23 13.31 9.50
C PRO A 93 13.76 13.35 9.59
N ALA A 94 14.36 12.19 9.87
CA ALA A 94 15.81 12.06 9.90
C ALA A 94 16.41 12.31 8.51
N GLN A 95 17.61 12.87 8.50
CA GLN A 95 18.37 13.05 7.26
C GLN A 95 18.90 11.70 6.78
N ALA A 96 18.67 11.37 5.51
CA ALA A 96 19.16 10.14 4.90
C ALA A 96 20.63 10.20 4.45
N GLY A 97 21.33 11.30 4.71
CA GLY A 97 22.74 11.46 4.30
C GLY A 97 22.93 11.70 2.79
N VAL A 98 21.85 12.04 2.06
CA VAL A 98 21.85 12.24 0.61
C VAL A 98 21.35 13.65 0.26
N SER A 99 21.90 14.25 -0.80
CA SER A 99 21.44 15.55 -1.30
C SER A 99 20.01 15.48 -1.88
N ALA A 100 19.35 16.63 -2.02
CA ALA A 100 17.99 16.73 -2.57
C ALA A 100 17.83 16.02 -3.93
N THR A 101 18.82 16.15 -4.82
CA THR A 101 18.83 15.51 -6.15
C THR A 101 19.08 14.00 -6.11
N GLN A 102 19.57 13.47 -4.99
CA GLN A 102 19.89 12.06 -4.80
C GLN A 102 19.01 11.38 -3.75
N ILE A 103 17.90 12.02 -3.36
CA ILE A 103 17.00 11.48 -2.32
C ILE A 103 16.45 10.10 -2.68
N VAL A 104 16.33 9.80 -3.97
CA VAL A 104 15.94 8.49 -4.49
C VAL A 104 16.91 7.37 -4.11
N ASN A 105 18.18 7.71 -3.85
CA ASN A 105 19.24 6.79 -3.47
C ASN A 105 19.38 6.61 -1.95
N ALA A 106 18.48 7.21 -1.15
CA ALA A 106 18.46 6.99 0.29
C ALA A 106 18.39 5.49 0.61
N PRO A 107 19.13 5.00 1.63
CA PRO A 107 19.19 3.58 1.95
C PRO A 107 17.80 3.04 2.32
N ALA A 108 17.59 1.74 2.08
CA ALA A 108 16.41 1.04 2.56
C ALA A 108 16.48 0.82 4.09
N PRO A 109 15.36 0.53 4.76
CA PRO A 109 15.39 0.34 6.20
C PRO A 109 16.11 -0.97 6.58
N SER A 110 16.98 -0.88 7.58
CA SER A 110 17.74 -1.99 8.17
C SER A 110 17.09 -2.59 9.40
N SER A 111 16.10 -1.92 9.99
CA SER A 111 15.32 -2.43 11.12
C SER A 111 13.97 -1.72 11.24
N ALA A 112 13.07 -2.27 12.07
CA ALA A 112 11.88 -1.56 12.52
C ALA A 112 12.19 -0.71 13.76
N ALA A 113 11.44 0.36 13.95
CA ALA A 113 11.36 1.08 15.22
C ALA A 113 10.60 0.24 16.26
N ASN A 114 10.87 0.48 17.55
CA ASN A 114 10.26 -0.22 18.67
C ASN A 114 8.98 0.48 19.17
N TYR A 115 8.22 1.14 18.28
CA TYR A 115 6.99 1.87 18.59
C TYR A 115 5.98 1.66 17.47
N LEU A 116 4.70 1.59 17.79
CA LEU A 116 3.60 1.45 16.84
C LEU A 116 2.84 2.78 16.69
N ASP A 117 2.70 3.27 15.45
CA ASP A 117 1.76 4.34 15.11
C ASP A 117 0.40 3.70 14.79
N SER A 118 -0.53 3.76 15.74
CA SER A 118 -1.87 3.19 15.62
C SER A 118 -2.93 4.27 15.80
N SER A 119 -4.07 4.07 15.13
CA SER A 119 -5.30 4.84 15.40
C SER A 119 -5.87 4.56 16.80
N ASN A 120 -5.49 3.43 17.42
CA ASN A 120 -5.92 3.03 18.75
C ASN A 120 -4.90 3.44 19.82
N ASN A 121 -5.36 4.23 20.80
CA ASN A 121 -4.52 4.73 21.90
C ASN A 121 -4.09 3.67 22.91
N ASN A 122 -4.67 2.46 22.86
CA ASN A 122 -4.37 1.38 23.81
C ASN A 122 -3.20 0.49 23.36
N CYS A 123 -2.69 0.67 22.15
CA CYS A 123 -1.56 -0.11 21.66
C CYS A 123 -0.25 0.35 22.32
N ASN A 124 0.58 -0.59 22.73
CA ASN A 124 1.84 -0.34 23.43
C ASN A 124 2.94 -1.22 22.81
N PRO A 125 4.15 -0.68 22.51
CA PRO A 125 4.61 0.71 22.67
C PRO A 125 4.00 1.69 21.65
N LYS A 126 3.57 2.86 22.11
CA LYS A 126 2.96 3.90 21.26
C LYS A 126 4.01 4.84 20.68
N TYR A 127 3.85 5.19 19.40
CA TYR A 127 4.63 6.24 18.76
C TYR A 127 4.17 7.64 19.22
N ASP A 128 5.11 8.45 19.67
CA ASP A 128 4.91 9.78 20.24
C ASP A 128 5.17 10.93 19.24
N GLY A 129 5.59 10.59 18.01
CA GLY A 129 5.93 11.55 16.97
C GLY A 129 7.39 11.99 16.98
N GLU A 130 8.25 11.37 17.79
CA GLU A 130 9.69 11.62 17.77
C GLU A 130 10.35 11.12 16.48
N GLN A 131 11.45 11.75 16.09
CA GLN A 131 12.21 11.40 14.90
C GLN A 131 12.68 9.94 14.95
N ILE A 132 12.38 9.22 13.88
CA ILE A 132 12.91 7.88 13.63
C ILE A 132 14.10 7.99 12.68
N PRO A 133 15.22 7.26 12.92
CA PRO A 133 16.37 7.26 12.02
C PRO A 133 15.97 6.90 10.59
N ALA A 134 16.62 7.50 9.60
CA ALA A 134 16.30 7.28 8.20
C ALA A 134 16.49 5.81 7.76
N THR A 135 17.26 5.02 8.50
CA THR A 135 17.48 3.58 8.27
C THR A 135 16.47 2.69 9.02
N GLN A 136 15.48 3.26 9.70
CA GLN A 136 14.45 2.51 10.40
C GLN A 136 13.08 2.72 9.76
N ALA A 137 12.22 1.71 9.87
CA ALA A 137 10.82 1.81 9.47
C ALA A 137 9.91 1.86 10.71
N LEU A 138 8.99 2.82 10.72
CA LEU A 138 7.90 2.93 11.68
C LEU A 138 6.85 1.87 11.36
N PRO A 139 6.55 0.92 12.26
CA PRO A 139 5.37 0.08 12.09
C PRO A 139 4.10 0.91 12.30
N VAL A 140 3.12 0.69 11.43
CA VAL A 140 1.84 1.40 11.41
C VAL A 140 0.70 0.39 11.43
N ASP A 141 -0.29 0.68 12.26
CA ASP A 141 -1.58 -0.01 12.36
C ASP A 141 -2.67 0.98 11.92
N ILE A 142 -3.39 0.64 10.85
CA ILE A 142 -4.45 1.50 10.31
C ILE A 142 -5.81 1.13 10.90
N ASN A 143 -6.02 -0.14 11.23
CA ASN A 143 -7.32 -0.69 11.57
C ASN A 143 -7.61 -0.62 13.10
N GLY A 144 -6.58 -0.39 13.93
CA GLY A 144 -6.67 -0.23 15.37
C GLY A 144 -6.66 -1.52 16.18
N ASP A 145 -6.28 -2.66 15.58
CA ASP A 145 -6.19 -3.98 16.22
C ASP A 145 -4.86 -4.22 16.96
N CYS A 146 -3.97 -3.23 16.97
CA CYS A 146 -2.62 -3.32 17.54
C CYS A 146 -1.69 -4.32 16.84
N GLU A 147 -2.04 -4.79 15.64
CA GLU A 147 -1.17 -5.53 14.76
C GLU A 147 -0.57 -4.62 13.68
N ILE A 148 0.57 -5.03 13.14
CA ILE A 148 1.30 -4.21 12.17
C ILE A 148 0.75 -4.49 10.78
N ASP A 149 0.12 -3.50 10.16
CA ASP A 149 -0.32 -3.57 8.77
C ASP A 149 0.81 -3.21 7.79
N PHE A 150 1.54 -2.13 8.11
CA PHE A 150 2.54 -1.54 7.22
C PHE A 150 3.81 -1.11 7.96
N TYR A 151 4.89 -0.99 7.22
CA TYR A 151 6.15 -0.38 7.65
C TYR A 151 6.40 0.88 6.83
N VAL A 152 6.57 2.01 7.48
CA VAL A 152 6.77 3.31 6.83
C VAL A 152 8.16 3.84 7.14
N GLN A 153 8.91 4.13 6.09
CA GLN A 153 10.19 4.83 6.19
C GLN A 153 9.99 6.27 5.74
N VAL A 154 10.23 7.23 6.64
CA VAL A 154 10.17 8.67 6.35
C VAL A 154 11.56 9.25 6.54
N PHE A 155 12.04 9.99 5.55
CA PHE A 155 13.37 10.59 5.58
C PHE A 155 13.41 11.86 4.76
N ARG A 156 14.42 12.69 5.01
CA ARG A 156 14.67 13.92 4.24
C ARG A 156 16.07 13.98 3.66
N SER A 157 16.25 14.82 2.65
CA SER A 157 17.58 15.16 2.13
C SER A 157 18.41 15.89 3.19
N GLN A 158 19.73 15.84 3.06
CA GLN A 158 20.63 16.72 3.79
C GLN A 158 20.27 18.20 3.55
N ASN A 159 20.48 19.02 4.58
CA ASN A 159 20.42 20.47 4.44
C ASN A 159 21.51 20.88 3.43
N VAL A 160 21.20 21.74 2.45
CA VAL A 160 22.21 22.25 1.50
C VAL A 160 23.12 23.23 2.23
N THR A 161 24.28 22.76 2.71
CA THR A 161 25.34 23.59 3.34
C THR A 161 26.48 23.83 2.37
N SER A 162 26.28 24.68 1.36
CA SER A 162 27.40 25.24 0.59
C SER A 162 26.94 26.41 -0.29
N GLY A 163 27.08 27.63 0.24
CA GLY A 163 26.93 28.88 -0.51
C GLY A 163 26.35 30.04 0.33
N PRO A 164 26.72 31.31 0.07
CA PRO A 164 26.12 32.46 0.73
C PRO A 164 24.65 32.57 0.30
N GLY A 165 23.73 32.16 1.19
CA GLY A 165 22.32 31.95 0.85
C GLY A 165 21.76 30.69 1.51
N GLN A 166 21.97 30.53 2.81
CA GLN A 166 21.65 29.32 3.56
C GLN A 166 20.14 28.99 3.49
N ASN A 167 19.80 27.74 3.16
CA ASN A 167 18.44 27.17 3.30
C ASN A 167 18.13 26.84 4.77
N THR A 168 18.76 27.54 5.69
CA THR A 168 18.62 27.34 7.12
C THR A 168 18.42 28.69 7.76
N GLU A 169 17.32 28.81 8.48
CA GLU A 169 16.98 30.00 9.23
C GLU A 169 17.37 29.77 10.69
N THR A 170 17.88 30.81 11.34
CA THR A 170 18.28 30.74 12.74
C THR A 170 17.34 31.61 13.56
N LEU A 171 16.58 31.01 14.47
CA LEU A 171 15.80 31.73 15.48
C LEU A 171 16.49 31.54 16.84
N GLY A 172 17.18 32.57 17.31
CA GLY A 172 18.05 32.46 18.48
C GLY A 172 19.30 31.60 18.19
N SER A 173 19.43 30.44 18.85
CA SER A 173 20.53 29.48 18.61
C SER A 173 20.10 28.26 17.78
N VAL A 174 18.83 28.18 17.39
CA VAL A 174 18.26 27.01 16.71
C VAL A 174 18.23 27.25 15.21
N THR A 175 18.82 26.34 14.45
CA THR A 175 18.91 26.39 12.99
C THR A 175 17.94 25.38 12.38
N TYR A 176 16.99 25.83 11.58
CA TYR A 176 15.95 24.99 10.97
C TYR A 176 15.93 25.15 9.44
N PRO A 177 15.61 24.08 8.68
CA PRO A 177 15.62 24.15 7.22
C PRO A 177 14.43 24.96 6.67
N ALA A 178 14.69 25.91 5.78
CA ALA A 178 13.67 26.70 5.06
C ALA A 178 12.91 25.84 4.02
N SER A 179 13.61 24.88 3.41
CA SER A 179 13.02 23.85 2.55
C SER A 179 13.87 22.59 2.54
N PHE A 180 13.22 21.46 2.28
CA PHE A 180 13.87 20.16 2.09
C PHE A 180 13.03 19.25 1.21
N VAL A 181 13.68 18.30 0.54
CA VAL A 181 12.96 17.20 -0.13
C VAL A 181 12.79 16.08 0.87
N MET A 182 11.59 15.52 0.92
CA MET A 182 11.22 14.42 1.78
C MET A 182 10.85 13.21 0.93
N GLY A 183 11.26 12.03 1.39
CA GLY A 183 10.87 10.74 0.84
C GLY A 183 10.07 9.94 1.86
N VAL A 184 8.99 9.32 1.39
CA VAL A 184 8.19 8.36 2.14
C VAL A 184 8.14 7.06 1.35
N ARG A 185 8.48 5.94 2.00
CA ARG A 185 8.37 4.59 1.43
C ARG A 185 7.53 3.73 2.35
N VAL A 186 6.52 3.08 1.79
CA VAL A 186 5.62 2.19 2.52
C VAL A 186 5.84 0.77 2.07
N TYR A 187 6.14 -0.12 3.00
CA TYR A 187 6.35 -1.54 2.80
C TYR A 187 5.21 -2.32 3.46
N GLY A 188 4.86 -3.47 2.90
CA GLY A 188 3.92 -4.38 3.57
C GLY A 188 4.56 -5.09 4.76
N VAL A 189 3.74 -5.63 5.67
CA VAL A 189 4.18 -6.41 6.84
C VAL A 189 5.22 -7.50 6.53
N ALA A 190 5.11 -8.14 5.36
CA ALA A 190 6.01 -9.21 4.94
C ALA A 190 7.46 -8.73 4.68
N ALA A 191 7.69 -7.42 4.53
CA ALA A 191 9.01 -6.85 4.30
C ALA A 191 9.93 -6.89 5.53
N LYS A 192 9.38 -7.13 6.73
CA LYS A 192 10.17 -7.24 7.97
C LYS A 192 11.30 -8.26 7.86
N ALA A 193 11.04 -9.39 7.18
CA ALA A 193 12.02 -10.46 7.02
C ALA A 193 13.22 -10.07 6.12
N GLY A 194 13.07 -9.02 5.31
CA GLY A 194 14.08 -8.57 4.36
C GLY A 194 14.85 -7.32 4.78
N PHE A 195 14.64 -6.77 5.99
CA PHE A 195 15.36 -5.57 6.44
C PHE A 195 16.88 -5.72 6.29
N GLY A 196 17.52 -4.66 5.78
CA GLY A 196 18.94 -4.67 5.38
C GLY A 196 19.21 -5.17 3.96
N SER A 197 18.22 -5.82 3.32
CA SER A 197 18.28 -6.29 1.92
C SER A 197 17.10 -5.81 1.06
N LEU A 198 16.29 -4.88 1.60
CA LEU A 198 15.15 -4.31 0.90
C LEU A 198 15.60 -3.46 -0.29
N SER A 199 14.80 -3.51 -1.35
CA SER A 199 14.91 -2.64 -2.51
C SER A 199 14.24 -1.30 -2.24
N THR A 200 14.74 -0.25 -2.89
CA THR A 200 14.19 1.11 -2.83
C THR A 200 13.26 1.43 -4.01
N LYS A 201 13.18 0.53 -5.00
CA LYS A 201 12.33 0.69 -6.19
C LYS A 201 10.92 0.18 -5.92
N PRO A 202 9.86 0.94 -6.29
CA PRO A 202 8.48 0.53 -6.07
C PRO A 202 8.20 -0.84 -6.67
N SER A 203 7.31 -1.62 -6.05
CA SER A 203 6.90 -2.93 -6.56
C SER A 203 6.16 -2.76 -7.88
N ASP A 204 6.53 -3.57 -8.88
CA ASP A 204 5.76 -3.64 -10.11
C ASP A 204 4.49 -4.46 -9.83
N LEU A 205 3.32 -3.87 -10.08
CA LEU A 205 2.00 -4.54 -9.94
C LEU A 205 1.71 -5.50 -11.12
N LEU A 206 2.73 -5.83 -11.92
CA LEU A 206 2.60 -6.66 -13.12
C LEU A 206 2.48 -8.13 -12.72
N PHE A 207 1.47 -8.77 -13.30
CA PHE A 207 0.90 -10.11 -13.10
C PHE A 207 1.87 -11.32 -12.93
N THR A 208 3.17 -11.14 -13.09
CA THR A 208 4.17 -12.23 -13.13
C THR A 208 5.27 -12.12 -12.06
N SER A 209 5.41 -10.98 -11.40
CA SER A 209 6.33 -10.83 -10.28
C SER A 209 5.65 -11.30 -9.01
N GLY A 210 5.78 -12.59 -8.72
CA GLY A 210 5.19 -13.23 -7.55
C GLY A 210 5.49 -12.50 -6.24
N GLU A 211 4.77 -12.92 -5.21
CA GLU A 211 4.74 -12.44 -3.82
C GLU A 211 6.11 -12.04 -3.22
N GLY A 212 7.22 -12.59 -3.74
CA GLY A 212 8.59 -12.18 -3.43
C GLY A 212 8.95 -10.72 -3.73
N SER A 213 8.32 -10.06 -4.70
CA SER A 213 8.57 -8.64 -4.96
C SER A 213 7.97 -7.73 -3.87
N MET A 214 6.80 -8.08 -3.32
CA MET A 214 6.17 -7.33 -2.23
C MET A 214 6.85 -7.54 -0.88
N ARG A 215 7.63 -8.62 -0.73
CA ARG A 215 8.47 -8.89 0.44
C ARG A 215 9.73 -8.04 0.48
N THR A 216 10.14 -7.46 -0.64
CA THR A 216 11.43 -6.77 -0.75
C THR A 216 11.31 -5.36 -1.29
N ARG A 217 10.19 -4.98 -1.90
CA ARG A 217 9.97 -3.67 -2.53
C ARG A 217 8.85 -2.90 -1.82
N PRO A 218 8.92 -1.56 -1.76
CA PRO A 218 7.84 -0.74 -1.24
C PRO A 218 6.61 -0.80 -2.15
N LEU A 219 5.43 -0.81 -1.52
CA LEU A 219 4.12 -0.75 -2.17
C LEU A 219 3.81 0.66 -2.68
N ALA A 220 4.29 1.69 -1.96
CA ALA A 220 4.17 3.08 -2.36
C ALA A 220 5.45 3.84 -2.06
N VAL A 221 5.84 4.75 -2.95
CA VAL A 221 6.98 5.65 -2.80
C VAL A 221 6.56 7.04 -3.22
N LEU A 222 6.75 8.02 -2.33
CA LEU A 222 6.40 9.41 -2.58
C LEU A 222 7.62 10.30 -2.26
N TYR A 223 7.95 11.20 -3.17
CA TYR A 223 8.93 12.26 -2.94
C TYR A 223 8.24 13.60 -3.11
N THR A 224 8.49 14.51 -2.19
CA THR A 224 7.86 15.83 -2.19
C THR A 224 8.78 16.86 -1.56
N THR A 225 8.66 18.11 -2.00
CA THR A 225 9.36 19.23 -1.39
C THR A 225 8.48 19.85 -0.33
N VAL A 226 9.02 20.00 0.88
CA VAL A 226 8.39 20.73 1.97
C VAL A 226 9.15 22.04 2.13
N ALA A 227 8.42 23.16 2.10
CA ALA A 227 8.96 24.50 2.28
C ALA A 227 8.09 25.27 3.25
N GLN A 228 8.70 26.16 4.03
CA GLN A 228 7.96 27.04 4.94
C GLN A 228 7.58 28.34 4.21
N GLY A 229 6.28 28.67 4.22
CA GLY A 229 5.68 29.70 3.37
C GLY A 229 6.00 31.17 3.72
N ASP A 230 6.57 31.44 4.89
CA ASP A 230 6.80 32.81 5.38
C ASP A 230 8.20 33.39 5.08
N PHE A 231 9.04 32.69 4.31
CA PHE A 231 10.40 33.15 4.03
C PHE A 231 10.57 33.59 2.59
N ILE A 232 11.06 34.83 2.41
CA ILE A 232 11.35 35.51 1.12
C ILE A 232 12.23 34.65 0.19
N ARG A 233 12.99 33.69 0.74
CA ARG A 233 13.93 32.82 0.00
C ARG A 233 13.36 31.45 -0.37
N SER A 234 12.19 31.07 0.13
CA SER A 234 11.55 29.78 -0.19
C SER A 234 11.01 29.74 -1.62
N PHE A 235 10.59 30.89 -2.15
CA PHE A 235 9.96 31.00 -3.48
C PHE A 235 10.96 30.91 -4.63
N ASP A 236 12.12 31.58 -4.52
CA ASP A 236 13.13 31.73 -5.58
C ASP A 236 13.78 30.41 -6.04
N ARG A 237 13.65 29.33 -5.25
CA ARG A 237 14.28 28.03 -5.53
C ARG A 237 13.28 26.92 -5.91
N ILE A 238 11.98 27.07 -5.63
CA ILE A 238 10.96 26.14 -6.14
C ILE A 238 10.89 26.25 -7.67
N ASP A 239 10.98 27.46 -8.22
CA ASP A 239 11.02 27.71 -9.68
C ASP A 239 12.32 27.20 -10.33
N GLY A 240 13.42 27.15 -9.58
CA GLY A 240 14.70 26.60 -10.05
C GLY A 240 14.74 25.07 -10.13
N LEU A 241 13.87 24.36 -9.41
CA LEU A 241 13.82 22.89 -9.40
C LEU A 241 12.81 22.30 -10.40
N GLN A 242 11.89 23.11 -10.94
CA GLN A 242 10.96 22.65 -11.99
C GLN A 242 11.52 22.77 -13.41
N ASN A 243 12.65 23.47 -13.59
CA ASN A 243 13.31 23.71 -14.88
C ASN A 243 14.54 22.82 -15.13
N GLN A 244 14.68 21.69 -14.42
CA GLN A 244 15.74 20.69 -14.65
C GLN A 244 15.21 19.27 -14.66
#